data_AF-A0A1A6FL92-F1
#
_entry.id   AF-A0A1A6FL92-F1
#
_cell.length_a   1.000
_cell.length_b   1.000
_cell.length_c   1.000
_cell.angle_alpha   90.00
_cell.angle_beta   90.00
_cell.angle_gamma   90.00
#
_symmetry.space_group_name_H-M   'P 1'
#
loop_
_entity.id
_entity.type
_entity.pdbx_description
1 polymer ?
#
loop_
_entity_poly.entity_id
_entity_poly.type
_entity_poly.pdbx_seq_one_letter_code
_entity_poly.pdbx_strand_id
1 'polypeptide(L)'
;MSRGPGRIERAIEAAFQQHPTTTFSAGELCLISYPGINQPEKRHRVSVIRAADKVAPRLHWRYRHAERPGGENVYFNLLNVRSYALGKLRCTSSYVRLADLEERVDNPDAYRSEWARCQPGGVWWRHVEIHRADIAGDADESSRLQEELKGLVLKGSY
;
A
#
# COMPACT_ATOMS: atom_id res chain seq x y z
N MET A 1 27.14 0.09 19.57
CA MET A 1 26.36 -1.16 19.73
C MET A 1 24.99 -1.01 19.07
N SER A 2 24.85 -1.32 17.79
CA SER A 2 23.52 -1.43 17.17
C SER A 2 22.99 -2.82 17.49
N ARG A 3 22.14 -2.92 18.52
CA ARG A 3 21.27 -4.10 18.66
C ARG A 3 20.44 -4.14 17.37
N GLY A 4 20.44 -5.29 16.67
CA GLY A 4 19.77 -5.47 15.37
C GLY A 4 18.26 -5.14 15.41
N PRO A 5 17.53 -5.38 14.32
CA PRO A 5 16.15 -4.95 14.20
C PRO A 5 15.31 -5.38 15.40
N GLY A 6 14.60 -4.42 15.98
CA GLY A 6 13.82 -4.62 17.20
C GLY A 6 12.71 -5.66 17.00
N ARG A 7 12.13 -6.17 18.09
CA ARG A 7 11.01 -7.12 18.02
C ARG A 7 9.86 -6.64 17.12
N ILE A 8 9.51 -5.36 17.21
CA ILE A 8 8.43 -4.73 16.42
C ILE A 8 8.82 -4.69 14.93
N GLU A 9 10.05 -4.28 14.61
CA GLU A 9 10.52 -4.20 13.22
C GLU A 9 10.49 -5.59 12.55
N ARG A 10 10.94 -6.64 13.27
CA ARG A 10 10.87 -8.02 12.76
C ARG A 10 9.45 -8.51 12.53
N ALA A 11 8.50 -8.17 13.40
CA ALA A 11 7.10 -8.55 13.24
C ALA A 11 6.46 -7.88 12.02
N ILE A 12 6.74 -6.59 11.82
CA ILE A 12 6.26 -5.83 10.66
C ILE A 12 6.89 -6.34 9.36
N GLU A 13 8.20 -6.58 9.36
CA GLU A 13 8.93 -7.14 8.22
C GLU A 13 8.35 -8.51 7.81
N ALA A 14 8.08 -9.39 8.78
CA ALA A 14 7.43 -10.67 8.52
C ALA A 14 6.03 -10.50 7.92
N ALA A 15 5.20 -9.59 8.46
CA ALA A 15 3.85 -9.35 7.93
C ALA A 15 3.86 -8.84 6.48
N PHE A 16 4.77 -7.91 6.17
CA PHE A 16 4.95 -7.40 4.80
C PHE A 16 5.40 -8.48 3.81
N GLN A 17 6.28 -9.38 4.24
CA GLN A 17 6.77 -10.48 3.39
C GLN A 17 5.73 -11.60 3.21
N GLN A 18 4.98 -11.94 4.26
CA GLN A 18 3.96 -13.00 4.22
C GLN A 18 2.73 -12.61 3.41
N HIS A 19 2.38 -11.32 3.38
CA HIS A 19 1.19 -10.82 2.70
C HIS A 19 1.51 -9.67 1.75
N PRO A 20 2.26 -9.90 0.65
CA PRO A 20 2.70 -8.83 -0.25
C PRO A 20 1.57 -8.22 -1.07
N THR A 21 0.41 -8.87 -1.16
CA THR A 21 -0.78 -8.46 -1.93
C THR A 21 -1.82 -7.70 -1.11
N THR A 22 -1.62 -7.58 0.21
CA THR A 22 -2.56 -6.87 1.10
C THR A 22 -2.06 -5.47 1.46
N THR A 23 -2.80 -4.76 2.29
CA THR A 23 -2.40 -3.50 2.89
C THR A 23 -2.55 -3.58 4.40
N PHE A 24 -1.83 -2.73 5.12
CA PHE A 24 -1.92 -2.68 6.57
C PHE A 24 -2.15 -1.26 7.07
N SER A 25 -3.13 -1.07 7.94
CA SER A 25 -3.23 0.16 8.73
C SER A 25 -2.24 0.13 9.90
N ALA A 26 -1.90 1.30 10.43
CA ALA A 26 -1.11 1.39 11.66
C ALA A 26 -1.75 0.62 12.83
N GLY A 27 -3.09 0.63 12.92
CA GLY A 27 -3.84 -0.17 13.90
C GLY A 27 -3.67 -1.69 13.70
N GLU A 28 -3.78 -2.18 12.46
CA GLU A 28 -3.57 -3.60 12.12
C GLU A 28 -2.13 -4.04 12.48
N LEU A 29 -1.12 -3.23 12.13
CA LEU A 29 0.27 -3.49 12.51
C LEU A 29 0.50 -3.47 14.03
N CYS A 30 -0.27 -2.68 14.79
CA CYS A 30 -0.20 -2.71 16.25
C CYS A 30 -0.65 -4.05 16.81
N LEU A 31 -1.77 -4.59 16.33
CA LEU A 31 -2.29 -5.88 16.78
C LEU A 31 -1.31 -7.02 16.45
N ILE A 32 -0.67 -6.96 15.28
CA ILE A 32 0.37 -7.92 14.87
C ILE A 32 1.61 -7.80 15.78
N SER A 33 2.05 -6.58 16.07
CA SER A 33 3.30 -6.33 16.82
C SER A 33 3.18 -6.58 18.33
N TYR A 34 1.96 -6.45 18.86
CA TYR A 34 1.65 -6.60 20.29
C TYR A 34 0.53 -7.64 20.49
N PRO A 35 0.82 -8.93 20.34
CA PRO A 35 -0.19 -9.97 20.53
C PRO A 35 -0.76 -9.93 21.95
N GLY A 36 -2.09 -10.08 22.06
CA GLY A 36 -2.81 -10.11 23.34
C GLY A 36 -3.28 -8.76 23.87
N ILE A 37 -2.98 -7.64 23.19
CA ILE A 37 -3.61 -6.36 23.53
C ILE A 37 -4.95 -6.22 22.80
N ASN A 38 -6.01 -5.94 23.55
CA ASN A 38 -7.35 -5.74 22.96
C ASN A 38 -7.49 -4.34 22.35
N GLN A 39 -6.78 -3.34 22.89
CA GLN A 39 -6.85 -1.95 22.42
C GLN A 39 -5.46 -1.31 22.36
N PRO A 40 -4.93 -1.05 21.15
CA PRO A 40 -3.69 -0.33 20.97
C PRO A 40 -3.74 1.10 21.51
N GLU A 41 -3.05 1.34 22.62
CA GLU A 41 -2.79 2.70 23.14
C GLU A 41 -1.90 3.54 22.20
N LYS A 42 -1.91 4.86 22.42
CA LYS A 42 -1.11 5.85 21.65
C LYS A 42 0.38 5.49 21.60
N ARG A 43 0.97 5.04 22.72
CA ARG A 43 2.40 4.66 22.77
C ARG A 43 2.73 3.49 21.84
N HIS A 44 1.85 2.49 21.74
CA HIS A 44 2.02 1.36 20.83
C HIS A 44 2.00 1.83 19.37
N ARG A 45 1.05 2.69 19.03
CA ARG A 45 0.93 3.28 17.68
C ARG A 45 2.18 4.06 17.29
N VAL A 46 2.69 4.93 18.18
CA VAL A 46 3.92 5.69 17.91
C VAL A 46 5.12 4.75 17.68
N SER A 47 5.27 3.72 18.51
CA SER A 47 6.36 2.74 18.34
C SER A 47 6.26 1.95 17.04
N VAL A 48 5.05 1.54 16.65
CA VAL A 48 4.79 0.80 15.40
C VAL A 48 5.00 1.67 14.18
N ILE A 49 4.50 2.91 14.17
CA ILE A 49 4.72 3.84 13.05
C ILE A 49 6.22 4.06 12.82
N ARG A 50 6.98 4.36 13.88
CA ARG A 50 8.43 4.56 13.78
C ARG A 50 9.16 3.31 13.26
N ALA A 51 8.73 2.12 13.67
CA ALA A 51 9.31 0.87 13.19
C ALA A 51 8.93 0.61 11.72
N ALA A 52 7.67 0.81 11.36
CA ALA A 52 7.16 0.66 10.00
C ALA A 52 7.83 1.63 9.03
N ASP A 53 8.05 2.90 9.40
CA ASP A 53 8.75 3.90 8.58
C ASP A 53 10.20 3.50 8.26
N LYS A 54 10.84 2.71 9.13
CA LYS A 54 12.18 2.16 8.88
C LYS A 54 12.15 0.87 8.05
N VAL A 55 11.12 0.04 8.22
CA VAL A 55 10.98 -1.25 7.51
C VAL A 55 10.50 -1.04 6.09
N ALA A 56 9.50 -0.18 5.90
CA ALA A 56 8.77 -0.04 4.66
C ALA A 56 9.67 0.29 3.45
N PRO A 57 10.58 1.28 3.51
CA PRO A 57 11.45 1.61 2.39
C PRO A 57 12.37 0.45 1.97
N ARG A 58 12.85 -0.35 2.94
CA ARG A 58 13.74 -1.50 2.69
C ARG A 58 13.05 -2.62 1.90
N LEU A 59 11.73 -2.69 1.96
CA LEU A 59 10.91 -3.72 1.31
C LEU A 59 10.06 -3.14 0.18
N HIS A 60 10.30 -1.89 -0.23
CA HIS A 60 9.51 -1.18 -1.25
C HIS A 60 8.03 -1.01 -0.90
N TRP A 61 7.74 -0.90 0.40
CA TRP A 61 6.46 -0.46 0.90
C TRP A 61 6.47 1.06 1.08
N ARG A 62 5.29 1.66 0.96
CA ARG A 62 5.06 3.08 1.26
C ARG A 62 3.79 3.22 2.08
N TYR A 63 3.67 4.32 2.80
CA TYR A 63 2.40 4.68 3.43
C TYR A 63 1.79 5.93 2.84
N ARG A 64 0.49 6.05 3.00
CA ARG A 64 -0.27 7.29 2.83
C ARG A 64 -1.20 7.45 4.03
N HIS A 65 -1.36 8.69 4.48
CA HIS A 65 -2.33 9.01 5.51
C HIS A 65 -3.73 9.02 4.89
N ALA A 66 -4.70 8.35 5.51
CA ALA A 66 -6.08 8.40 5.03
C ALA A 66 -6.66 9.83 5.17
N GLU A 67 -7.39 10.30 4.17
CA GLU A 67 -7.83 11.70 4.04
C GLU A 67 -9.00 12.10 4.96
N ARG A 68 -9.27 11.30 6.00
CA ARG A 68 -10.40 11.50 6.94
C ARG A 68 -9.93 12.00 8.30
N PRO A 69 -10.78 12.73 9.06
CA PRO A 69 -10.48 13.04 10.46
C PRO A 69 -10.19 11.77 11.26
N GLY A 70 -9.04 11.76 11.96
CA GLY A 70 -8.57 10.56 12.67
C GLY A 70 -8.10 9.43 11.76
N GLY A 71 -7.77 9.73 10.50
CA GLY A 71 -7.18 8.78 9.56
C GLY A 71 -5.93 8.12 10.12
N GLU A 72 -5.67 6.89 9.68
CA GLU A 72 -4.45 6.17 10.02
C GLU A 72 -3.50 6.14 8.81
N ASN A 73 -2.23 5.86 9.07
CA ASN A 73 -1.29 5.51 8.00
C ASN A 73 -1.66 4.14 7.45
N VAL A 74 -1.86 4.07 6.14
CA VAL A 74 -2.09 2.82 5.40
C VAL A 74 -0.83 2.52 4.60
N TYR A 75 -0.22 1.38 4.89
CA TYR A 75 0.96 0.85 4.23
C TYR A 75 0.53 -0.09 3.09
N PHE A 76 1.17 0.08 1.93
CA PHE A 76 0.93 -0.73 0.74
C PHE A 76 2.26 -0.97 0.01
N ASN A 77 2.33 -2.08 -0.73
CA ASN A 77 3.49 -2.49 -1.50
C ASN A 77 3.50 -1.79 -2.86
N LEU A 78 4.59 -1.09 -3.19
CA LEU A 78 4.74 -0.38 -4.46
C LEU A 78 4.93 -1.32 -5.66
N LEU A 79 5.32 -2.58 -5.41
CA LEU A 79 5.63 -3.56 -6.44
C LEU A 79 4.49 -4.54 -6.72
N ASN A 80 3.35 -4.36 -6.05
CA ASN A 80 2.19 -5.22 -6.21
C ASN A 80 0.94 -4.38 -6.55
N VAL A 81 0.37 -4.62 -7.73
CA VAL A 81 -0.77 -3.83 -8.25
C VAL A 81 -1.98 -3.91 -7.34
N ARG A 82 -2.30 -5.10 -6.82
CA ARG A 82 -3.44 -5.27 -5.91
C ARG A 82 -3.25 -4.52 -4.60
N SER A 83 -2.07 -4.65 -3.96
CA SER A 83 -1.74 -3.90 -2.74
C SER A 83 -1.78 -2.39 -2.96
N TYR A 84 -1.19 -1.92 -4.06
CA TYR A 84 -1.20 -0.51 -4.45
C TYR A 84 -2.63 0.03 -4.63
N ALA A 85 -3.47 -0.71 -5.36
CA ALA A 85 -4.88 -0.40 -5.60
C ALA A 85 -5.66 -0.28 -4.29
N LEU A 86 -5.55 -1.29 -3.43
CA LEU A 86 -6.18 -1.29 -2.10
C LEU A 86 -5.70 -0.12 -1.24
N GLY A 87 -4.40 0.20 -1.29
CA GLY A 87 -3.82 1.31 -0.53
C GLY A 87 -4.41 2.65 -0.97
N LYS A 88 -4.51 2.87 -2.28
CA LYS A 88 -5.16 4.05 -2.86
C LYS A 88 -6.61 4.18 -2.42
N LEU A 89 -7.39 3.10 -2.54
CA LEU A 89 -8.79 3.08 -2.16
C LEU A 89 -9.02 3.28 -0.65
N ARG A 90 -8.23 2.63 0.20
CA ARG A 90 -8.31 2.78 1.65
C ARG A 90 -8.00 4.21 2.10
N CYS A 91 -7.15 4.93 1.38
CA CYS A 91 -6.82 6.32 1.72
C CYS A 91 -7.88 7.34 1.30
N THR A 92 -8.63 7.08 0.23
CA THR A 92 -9.63 8.02 -0.31
C THR A 92 -11.06 7.68 0.09
N SER A 93 -11.36 6.42 0.41
CA SER A 93 -12.70 5.98 0.75
C SER A 93 -12.93 6.08 2.25
N SER A 94 -13.80 6.98 2.69
CA SER A 94 -14.27 7.01 4.06
C SER A 94 -15.31 5.90 4.27
N TYR A 95 -15.16 5.13 5.36
CA TYR A 95 -16.16 4.15 5.87
C TYR A 95 -16.47 2.89 5.05
N VAL A 96 -15.59 2.47 4.14
CA VAL A 96 -15.78 1.22 3.39
C VAL A 96 -15.02 0.08 4.05
N ARG A 97 -15.65 -1.10 4.20
CA ARG A 97 -14.99 -2.28 4.77
C ARG A 97 -13.94 -2.78 3.79
N LEU A 98 -12.87 -3.40 4.32
CA LEU A 98 -11.79 -3.92 3.47
C LEU A 98 -12.33 -4.89 2.41
N ALA A 99 -13.23 -5.80 2.79
CA ALA A 99 -13.83 -6.77 1.86
C ALA A 99 -14.53 -6.10 0.66
N ASP A 100 -15.24 -4.99 0.88
CA ASP A 100 -15.93 -4.27 -0.19
C ASP A 100 -14.90 -3.58 -1.15
N LEU A 101 -13.73 -3.17 -0.63
CA LEU A 101 -12.64 -2.65 -1.46
C LEU A 101 -11.94 -3.75 -2.25
N GLU A 102 -11.73 -4.92 -1.64
CA GLU A 102 -11.19 -6.09 -2.33
C GLU A 102 -12.10 -6.53 -3.46
N GLU A 103 -13.41 -6.57 -3.24
CA GLU A 103 -14.39 -6.87 -4.28
C GLU A 103 -14.29 -5.89 -5.46
N ARG A 104 -14.17 -4.58 -5.20
CA ARG A 104 -13.98 -3.58 -6.27
C ARG A 104 -12.70 -3.79 -7.08
N VAL A 105 -11.63 -4.27 -6.47
CA VAL A 105 -10.35 -4.50 -7.14
C VAL A 105 -10.37 -5.81 -7.93
N ASP A 106 -10.97 -6.85 -7.37
CA ASP A 106 -10.87 -8.21 -7.89
C ASP A 106 -12.01 -8.60 -8.85
N ASN A 107 -13.18 -7.93 -8.76
CA ASN A 107 -14.36 -8.26 -9.56
C ASN A 107 -14.66 -7.18 -10.63
N PRO A 108 -14.63 -7.51 -11.93
CA PRO A 108 -14.98 -6.57 -13.00
C PRO A 108 -16.43 -6.09 -12.97
N ASP A 109 -17.34 -6.90 -12.42
CA ASP A 109 -18.78 -6.61 -12.37
C ASP A 109 -19.21 -5.89 -11.09
N ALA A 110 -18.27 -5.62 -10.17
CA ALA A 110 -18.57 -4.92 -8.93
C ALA A 110 -19.00 -3.47 -9.16
N TYR A 111 -19.88 -2.97 -8.29
CA TYR A 111 -20.23 -1.55 -8.30
C TYR A 111 -18.98 -0.68 -8.06
N ARG A 112 -18.71 0.27 -8.97
CA ARG A 112 -17.47 1.06 -8.99
C ARG A 112 -16.21 0.18 -9.00
N SER A 113 -16.26 -0.89 -9.79
CA SER A 113 -15.10 -1.74 -10.04
C SER A 113 -13.91 -0.90 -10.51
N GLU A 114 -12.75 -1.23 -9.96
CA GLU A 114 -11.45 -0.69 -10.31
C GLU A 114 -10.59 -1.75 -11.03
N TRP A 115 -11.19 -2.90 -11.35
CA TRP A 115 -10.53 -4.05 -11.95
C TRP A 115 -9.74 -3.67 -13.21
N ALA A 116 -10.35 -2.88 -14.10
CA ALA A 116 -9.71 -2.42 -15.34
C ALA A 116 -8.46 -1.56 -15.09
N ARG A 117 -8.39 -0.82 -13.98
CA ARG A 117 -7.20 -0.02 -13.62
C ARG A 117 -6.04 -0.90 -13.13
N CYS A 118 -6.36 -2.10 -12.63
CA CYS A 118 -5.40 -3.07 -12.11
C CYS A 118 -4.87 -4.04 -13.18
N GLN A 119 -5.56 -4.18 -14.31
CA GLN A 119 -5.12 -5.05 -15.41
C GLN A 119 -3.87 -4.50 -16.12
N PRO A 120 -3.11 -5.33 -16.85
CA PRO A 120 -2.03 -4.87 -17.72
C PRO A 120 -2.50 -3.73 -18.64
N GLY A 121 -1.71 -2.65 -18.70
CA GLY A 121 -2.11 -1.43 -19.41
C GLY A 121 -3.19 -0.60 -18.70
N GLY A 122 -3.54 -0.91 -17.45
CA GLY A 122 -4.32 -0.06 -16.57
C GLY A 122 -3.47 1.06 -15.94
N VAL A 123 -4.13 2.08 -15.40
CA VAL A 123 -3.46 3.23 -14.76
C VAL A 123 -2.66 2.82 -13.54
N TRP A 124 -3.24 1.99 -12.65
CA TRP A 124 -2.54 1.55 -11.43
C TRP A 124 -1.50 0.47 -11.72
N TRP A 125 -1.74 -0.38 -12.71
CA TRP A 125 -0.72 -1.28 -13.21
C TRP A 125 0.54 -0.52 -13.66
N ARG A 126 0.38 0.54 -14.48
CA ARG A 126 1.54 1.35 -14.92
C ARG A 126 2.29 2.01 -13.77
N HIS A 127 1.59 2.52 -12.76
CA HIS A 127 2.27 3.07 -11.58
C HIS A 127 3.19 2.05 -10.91
N VAL A 128 2.76 0.79 -10.81
CA VAL A 128 3.58 -0.29 -10.25
C VAL A 128 4.73 -0.67 -11.18
N GLU A 129 4.50 -0.77 -12.48
CA GLU A 129 5.59 -1.06 -13.43
C GLU A 129 6.65 0.04 -13.46
N ILE A 130 6.26 1.32 -13.36
CA ILE A 130 7.21 2.44 -13.20
C ILE A 130 8.09 2.21 -11.96
N HIS A 131 7.49 1.86 -10.82
CA HIS A 131 8.25 1.58 -9.61
C HIS A 131 9.18 0.38 -9.76
N ARG A 132 8.77 -0.67 -10.48
CA ARG A 132 9.63 -1.83 -10.76
C ARG A 132 10.81 -1.43 -11.66
N ALA A 133 10.56 -0.67 -12.71
CA ALA A 133 11.60 -0.16 -13.62
C ALA A 133 12.59 0.74 -12.87
N ASP A 134 12.11 1.67 -12.04
CA ASP A 134 12.95 2.55 -11.23
C ASP A 134 13.89 1.76 -10.30
N ILE A 135 13.38 0.69 -9.66
CA ILE A 135 14.18 -0.17 -8.77
C ILE A 135 15.18 -1.03 -9.55
N ALA A 136 14.80 -1.48 -10.75
CA ALA A 136 15.69 -2.20 -11.64
C ALA A 136 16.77 -1.30 -12.29
N GLY A 137 16.63 0.03 -12.19
CA GLY A 137 17.51 0.99 -12.84
C GLY A 137 17.24 1.14 -14.35
N ASP A 138 16.06 0.71 -14.81
CA ASP A 138 15.65 0.80 -16.23
C ASP A 138 14.97 2.16 -16.49
N ALA A 139 15.81 3.17 -16.74
CA ALA A 139 15.35 4.55 -16.94
C ALA A 139 14.54 4.72 -18.23
N ASP A 140 14.84 3.96 -19.28
CA ASP A 140 14.15 4.03 -20.57
C ASP A 140 12.73 3.48 -20.43
N GLU A 141 12.57 2.33 -19.78
CA GLU A 141 11.26 1.72 -19.53
C GLU A 141 10.41 2.58 -18.59
N SER A 142 11.00 3.09 -17.50
CA SER A 142 10.32 4.01 -16.58
C SER A 142 9.81 5.25 -17.33
N SER A 143 10.64 5.85 -18.19
CA SER A 143 10.27 7.04 -18.97
C SER A 143 9.13 6.74 -19.96
N ARG A 144 9.23 5.63 -20.71
CA ARG A 144 8.18 5.17 -21.64
C ARG A 144 6.84 4.99 -20.92
N LEU A 145 6.84 4.30 -19.77
CA LEU A 145 5.63 4.06 -18.99
C LEU A 145 5.04 5.36 -18.42
N GLN A 146 5.88 6.32 -18.02
CA GLN A 146 5.42 7.65 -17.58
C GLN A 146 4.75 8.43 -18.71
N GLU A 147 5.28 8.37 -19.93
CA GLU A 147 4.65 8.99 -21.11
C GLU A 147 3.29 8.37 -21.44
N GLU A 148 3.20 7.04 -21.44
CA GLU A 148 1.93 6.35 -21.63
C GLU A 148 0.90 6.72 -20.55
N LEU A 149 1.33 6.78 -19.29
CA LEU A 149 0.49 7.17 -18.17
C LEU A 149 -0.04 8.60 -18.35
N LYS A 150 0.81 9.56 -18.74
CA LYS A 150 0.39 10.93 -19.06
C LYS A 150 -0.66 10.94 -20.17
N GLY A 151 -0.45 10.16 -21.23
CA GLY A 151 -1.39 10.03 -22.34
C GLY A 151 -2.77 9.51 -21.91
N LEU A 152 -2.84 8.59 -20.93
CA LEU A 152 -4.10 8.09 -20.39
C LEU A 152 -4.82 9.07 -19.47
N VAL A 153 -4.07 9.78 -18.61
CA VAL A 153 -4.66 10.78 -17.71
C VAL A 153 -5.31 11.91 -18.53
N LEU A 154 -4.70 12.31 -19.64
CA LEU A 154 -5.26 13.30 -20.56
C LEU A 154 -6.53 12.80 -21.27
N LYS A 155 -6.59 11.51 -21.63
CA LYS A 155 -7.77 10.91 -22.27
C LYS A 155 -8.92 10.60 -21.30
N GLY A 156 -8.60 10.37 -20.03
CA GLY A 156 -9.55 9.98 -18.98
C GLY A 156 -10.09 11.13 -18.13
N SER A 157 -9.79 12.38 -18.47
CA SER A 157 -10.42 13.56 -17.87
C SER A 157 -11.77 13.85 -18.55
N TYR A 158 -12.78 13.03 -18.24
CA TYR A 158 -14.20 13.29 -18.53
C TYR A 158 -15.04 12.97 -17.29
#